data_AF-A0A7W0FJE1-F1
#
_entry.id   AF-A0A7W0FJE1-F1
#
_cell.length_a   1.000
_cell.length_b   1.000
_cell.length_c   1.000
_cell.angle_alpha   90.00
_cell.angle_beta   90.00
_cell.angle_gamma   90.00
#
_symmetry.space_group_name_H-M   'P 1'
#
loop_
_entity.id
_entity.type
_entity.pdbx_description
1 polymer ?
#
loop_
_entity_poly.entity_id
_entity_poly.type
_entity_poly.pdbx_seq_one_letter_code
_entity_poly.pdbx_strand_id
1 'polypeptide(L)'
;MKGLSYVQKTAIPYLILLALSLASISVTTTVFFDQFVLSNLQKELISETTLAAESLEDNPFLTEIDDEAKHIAEITSNRVTIILADGTVIGESDRSALGMDN
;
A
#
# COMPACT_ATOMS: atom_id res chain seq x y z
N MET A 1 12.22 -27.69 -49.57
CA MET A 1 11.63 -26.93 -48.44
C MET A 1 10.19 -27.38 -48.28
N LYS A 2 9.86 -28.23 -47.30
CA LYS A 2 8.47 -28.66 -47.08
C LYS A 2 7.66 -27.44 -46.65
N GLY A 3 6.74 -26.99 -47.51
CA GLY A 3 5.84 -25.88 -47.20
C GLY A 3 4.97 -26.22 -46.00
N LEU A 4 4.65 -25.21 -45.18
CA LEU A 4 3.74 -25.34 -44.04
C LEU A 4 2.42 -26.01 -44.49
N SER A 5 1.97 -27.00 -43.72
CA SER A 5 0.66 -27.63 -43.91
C SER A 5 -0.44 -26.58 -43.85
N TYR A 6 -1.53 -26.78 -44.58
CA TYR A 6 -2.70 -25.87 -44.60
C TYR A 6 -3.20 -25.55 -43.18
N VAL A 7 -3.10 -26.52 -42.27
CA VAL A 7 -3.44 -26.41 -40.84
C VAL A 7 -2.52 -25.43 -40.11
N GLN A 8 -1.23 -25.37 -40.46
CA GLN A 8 -0.28 -24.46 -39.80
C GLN A 8 -0.50 -23.01 -40.27
N LYS A 9 -0.95 -22.80 -41.51
CA LYS A 9 -1.26 -21.46 -42.02
C LYS A 9 -2.47 -20.82 -41.32
N THR A 10 -3.39 -21.63 -40.78
CA THR A 10 -4.52 -21.14 -40.00
C THR A 10 -4.22 -21.15 -38.50
N ALA A 11 -3.63 -22.21 -37.97
CA ALA A 11 -3.38 -22.34 -36.53
C ALA A 11 -2.39 -21.28 -35.99
N ILE A 12 -1.32 -20.95 -36.71
CA ILE A 12 -0.32 -19.98 -36.27
C ILE A 12 -0.92 -18.60 -35.99
N PRO A 13 -1.67 -17.96 -36.92
CA PRO A 13 -2.27 -16.65 -36.64
C PRO A 13 -3.27 -16.68 -35.48
N TYR A 14 -4.03 -17.78 -35.30
CA TYR A 14 -4.89 -17.92 -34.12
C TYR A 14 -4.08 -18.01 -32.82
N LEU A 15 -2.98 -18.76 -32.80
CA LEU A 15 -2.10 -18.86 -31.64
C LEU A 15 -1.44 -17.51 -31.33
N ILE A 16 -1.05 -16.75 -32.35
CA ILE A 16 -0.50 -15.39 -32.18
C ILE A 16 -1.57 -14.48 -31.58
N LEU A 17 -2.80 -14.49 -32.11
CA LEU A 17 -3.89 -13.70 -31.56
C LEU A 17 -4.17 -14.06 -30.10
N LEU A 18 -4.22 -15.37 -29.79
CA LEU A 18 -4.41 -15.85 -28.43
C LEU A 18 -3.28 -15.39 -27.49
N ALA A 19 -2.02 -15.51 -27.93
CA ALA A 19 -0.87 -15.05 -27.16
C ALA A 19 -0.92 -13.52 -26.92
N LEU A 20 -1.28 -12.74 -27.94
CA LEU A 20 -1.44 -11.29 -27.82
C LEU A 20 -2.58 -10.91 -26.89
N SER A 21 -3.71 -11.61 -26.95
CA SER A 21 -4.83 -11.40 -26.04
C SER A 21 -4.43 -11.70 -24.60
N LEU A 22 -3.77 -12.83 -24.34
CA LEU A 22 -3.29 -13.17 -22.99
C LEU A 22 -2.28 -12.16 -22.47
N ALA A 23 -1.32 -11.74 -23.31
CA ALA A 23 -0.34 -10.73 -22.94
C ALA A 23 -1.02 -9.39 -22.61
N SER A 24 -2.00 -8.97 -23.42
CA SER A 24 -2.75 -7.74 -23.20
C SER A 24 -3.56 -7.78 -21.89
N ILE A 25 -4.23 -8.90 -21.61
CA ILE A 25 -4.96 -9.09 -20.34
C ILE A 25 -3.97 -9.05 -19.18
N SER A 26 -2.86 -9.80 -19.26
CA SER A 26 -1.89 -9.87 -18.17
C SER A 26 -1.31 -8.50 -17.83
N VAL A 27 -0.92 -7.71 -18.84
CA VAL A 27 -0.37 -6.36 -18.64
C VAL A 27 -1.41 -5.42 -18.05
N THR A 28 -2.62 -5.40 -18.62
CA THR A 28 -3.67 -4.48 -18.15
C THR A 28 -4.12 -4.82 -16.73
N THR A 29 -4.29 -6.10 -16.40
CA THR A 29 -4.62 -6.54 -15.04
C THR A 29 -3.53 -6.16 -14.05
N THR A 30 -2.26 -6.36 -14.37
CA THR A 30 -1.15 -6.03 -13.46
C THR A 30 -1.13 -4.53 -13.15
N VAL A 31 -1.15 -3.69 -14.18
CA VAL A 31 -1.11 -2.22 -14.01
C VAL A 31 -2.32 -1.71 -13.25
N PHE A 32 -3.50 -2.25 -13.56
CA PHE A 32 -4.73 -1.87 -12.85
C PHE A 32 -4.68 -2.28 -11.38
N PHE A 33 -4.23 -3.50 -11.08
CA PHE A 33 -4.20 -4.02 -9.72
C PHE A 33 -3.19 -3.27 -8.85
N ASP A 34 -2.01 -2.97 -9.39
CA ASP A 34 -0.99 -2.18 -8.67
C ASP A 34 -1.53 -0.79 -8.29
N GLN A 35 -2.16 -0.10 -9.24
CA GLN A 35 -2.76 1.21 -9.00
C GLN A 35 -3.93 1.13 -8.00
N PHE A 36 -4.74 0.09 -8.11
CA PHE A 36 -5.86 -0.15 -7.21
C PHE A 36 -5.38 -0.36 -5.77
N VAL A 37 -4.40 -1.25 -5.57
CA VAL A 37 -3.83 -1.54 -4.25
C VAL A 37 -3.20 -0.29 -3.65
N LEU A 38 -2.37 0.43 -4.40
CA LEU A 38 -1.73 1.65 -3.91
C LEU A 38 -2.75 2.75 -3.58
N SER A 39 -3.74 2.96 -4.44
CA SER A 39 -4.77 3.97 -4.20
C SER A 39 -5.64 3.62 -3.00
N ASN A 40 -5.97 2.33 -2.83
CA ASN A 40 -6.77 1.89 -1.70
C ASN A 40 -5.99 2.04 -0.39
N LEU A 41 -4.74 1.56 -0.35
CA LEU A 41 -3.87 1.69 0.80
C LEU A 41 -3.66 3.16 1.18
N GLN A 42 -3.46 4.05 0.20
CA GLN A 42 -3.32 5.47 0.48
C GLN A 42 -4.60 6.07 1.10
N LYS A 43 -5.78 5.70 0.61
CA LYS A 43 -7.06 6.18 1.15
C LYS A 43 -7.29 5.67 2.57
N GLU A 44 -6.96 4.40 2.82
CA GLU A 44 -7.03 3.76 4.13
C GLU A 44 -6.13 4.49 5.13
N LEU A 45 -4.84 4.64 4.82
CA LEU A 45 -3.87 5.33 5.67
C LEU A 45 -4.27 6.79 5.96
N ILE A 46 -4.79 7.52 4.96
CA ILE A 46 -5.28 8.90 5.17
C ILE A 46 -6.47 8.90 6.13
N SER A 47 -7.43 7.99 5.94
CA SER A 47 -8.61 7.90 6.80
C SER A 47 -8.23 7.55 8.24
N GLU A 48 -7.37 6.55 8.43
CA GLU A 48 -6.87 6.14 9.73
C GLU A 48 -6.11 7.26 10.44
N THR A 49 -5.20 7.93 9.71
CA THR A 49 -4.44 9.06 10.26
C THR A 49 -5.34 10.23 10.65
N THR A 50 -6.39 10.49 9.86
CA THR A 50 -7.36 11.57 10.15
C THR A 50 -8.13 11.26 11.43
N LEU A 51 -8.63 10.03 11.57
CA LEU A 51 -9.33 9.59 12.79
C LEU A 51 -8.41 9.58 14.01
N ALA A 52 -7.16 9.15 13.84
CA ALA A 52 -6.17 9.20 14.90
C ALA A 52 -5.88 10.64 15.35
N ALA A 53 -5.76 11.58 14.40
CA ALA A 53 -5.56 12.99 14.69
C ALA A 53 -6.75 13.61 15.46
N GLU A 54 -7.98 13.31 15.03
CA GLU A 54 -9.20 13.75 15.73
C GLU A 54 -9.24 13.20 17.18
N SER A 55 -8.91 11.91 17.37
CA SER A 55 -8.86 11.27 18.70
C SER A 55 -7.81 11.91 19.63
N LEU A 56 -6.68 12.33 19.07
CA LEU A 56 -5.61 13.01 19.80
C LEU A 56 -5.99 14.46 20.17
N GLU A 57 -6.69 15.18 19.30
CA GLU A 57 -7.17 16.55 19.55
C GLU A 57 -8.19 16.58 20.70
N ASP A 58 -9.05 15.57 20.79
CA ASP A 58 -10.05 15.42 21.86
C ASP A 58 -9.44 15.06 23.23
N ASN A 59 -8.17 14.62 23.28
CA ASN A 59 -7.48 14.24 24.52
C ASN A 59 -6.16 15.02 24.76
N PRO A 60 -6.24 16.33 25.06
CA PRO A 60 -5.07 17.22 25.17
C PRO A 60 -4.14 16.95 26.37
N PHE A 61 -4.50 16.02 27.28
CA PHE A 61 -3.70 15.65 28.46
C PHE A 61 -3.10 14.25 28.38
N LEU A 62 -2.98 13.69 27.16
CA LEU A 62 -2.27 12.43 26.94
C LEU A 62 -0.83 12.53 27.46
N THR A 63 -0.62 11.90 28.61
CA THR A 63 0.66 11.88 29.32
C THR A 63 1.56 10.74 28.82
N GLU A 64 0.98 9.77 28.11
CA GLU A 64 1.62 8.56 27.59
C GLU A 64 1.42 8.44 26.07
N ILE A 65 1.95 9.40 25.31
CA ILE A 65 1.82 9.45 23.83
C ILE A 65 2.44 8.21 23.15
N ASP A 66 3.48 7.62 23.74
CA ASP A 66 4.07 6.35 23.28
C ASP A 66 3.06 5.19 23.35
N ASP A 67 2.20 5.16 24.36
CA ASP A 67 1.20 4.09 24.53
C ASP A 67 -0.01 4.31 23.62
N GLU A 68 -0.38 5.56 23.36
CA GLU A 68 -1.37 5.90 22.34
C GLU A 68 -0.87 5.51 20.92
N ALA A 69 0.40 5.78 20.61
CA ALA A 69 1.00 5.36 19.34
C ALA A 69 0.96 3.83 19.16
N LYS A 70 1.24 3.06 20.23
CA LYS A 70 1.09 1.59 20.21
C LYS A 70 -0.35 1.17 20.04
N HIS A 71 -1.29 1.81 20.74
CA HIS A 71 -2.71 1.49 20.64
C HIS A 71 -3.26 1.69 19.22
N ILE A 72 -2.93 2.83 18.60
CA ILE A 72 -3.31 3.10 17.20
C ILE A 72 -2.66 2.08 16.27
N ALA A 73 -1.40 1.71 16.51
CA ALA A 73 -0.71 0.70 15.72
C ALA A 73 -1.33 -0.70 15.85
N GLU A 74 -1.84 -1.08 17.03
CA GLU A 74 -2.56 -2.33 17.22
C GLU A 74 -3.89 -2.36 16.45
N ILE A 75 -4.62 -1.25 16.44
CA ILE A 75 -5.91 -1.14 15.74
C ILE A 75 -5.72 -1.13 14.22
N THR A 76 -4.78 -0.32 13.74
CA THR A 76 -4.54 -0.12 12.30
C THR A 76 -3.64 -1.21 11.70
N SER A 77 -2.95 -1.99 12.55
CA SER A 77 -1.87 -2.89 12.12
C SER A 77 -0.76 -2.17 11.33
N ASN A 78 -0.65 -0.86 11.48
CA ASN A 78 0.33 0.00 10.83
C ASN A 78 1.34 0.51 11.85
N ARG A 79 2.58 0.78 11.41
CA ARG A 79 3.55 1.49 12.26
C ARG A 79 3.15 2.95 12.35
N VAL A 80 3.08 3.47 13.57
CA VAL A 80 2.64 4.84 13.88
C VAL A 80 3.77 5.59 14.56
N THR A 81 4.07 6.78 14.04
CA THR A 81 5.02 7.71 14.64
C THR A 81 4.34 9.07 14.76
N ILE A 82 4.34 9.63 15.96
CA ILE A 82 3.76 10.95 16.26
C ILE A 82 4.89 11.96 16.35
N ILE A 83 4.82 12.99 15.51
CA ILE A 83 5.89 13.97 15.32
C ILE A 83 5.31 15.38 15.51
N LEU A 84 5.98 16.19 16.32
CA LEU A 84 5.66 17.61 16.49
C LEU A 84 6.02 18.42 15.24
N ALA A 85 5.45 19.61 15.12
CA ALA A 85 5.69 20.51 13.99
C ALA A 85 7.15 20.95 13.85
N ASP A 86 7.96 20.85 14.91
CA ASP A 86 9.40 21.12 14.90
C ASP A 86 10.25 19.91 14.47
N GLY A 87 9.61 18.77 14.18
CA GLY A 87 10.27 17.51 13.81
C GLY A 87 10.60 16.59 14.99
N THR A 88 10.28 16.97 16.21
CA THR A 88 10.52 16.14 17.40
C THR A 88 9.57 14.94 17.42
N VAL A 89 10.11 13.72 17.51
CA VAL A 89 9.31 12.51 17.72
C VAL A 89 8.89 12.43 19.19
N ILE A 90 7.59 12.37 19.43
CA ILE A 90 7.01 12.32 20.78
C ILE A 90 6.28 11.00 21.08
N GLY A 91 6.09 10.15 20.07
CA GLY A 91 5.49 8.83 20.19
C GLY A 91 5.91 7.91 19.06
N GLU A 92 6.24 6.66 19.34
CA GLU A 92 6.58 5.66 18.33
C GLU A 92 6.06 4.27 18.73
N SER A 93 5.41 3.58 17.80
CA SER A 93 4.72 2.31 18.06
C SER A 93 5.65 1.08 18.07
N ASP A 94 6.80 1.15 17.40
CA ASP A 94 7.73 0.02 17.21
C ASP A 94 8.91 0.05 18.20
N ARG A 95 9.37 1.24 18.59
CA ARG A 95 10.44 1.47 19.57
C ARG A 95 10.06 2.64 20.48
N SER A 96 10.39 2.59 21.77
CA SER A 96 10.14 3.76 22.64
C SER A 96 10.95 4.96 22.15
N ALA A 97 10.32 6.13 22.09
CA ALA A 97 10.89 7.37 21.54
C ALA A 97 12.18 7.83 22.26
N LEU A 98 12.44 7.33 23.48
CA LEU A 98 13.60 7.66 24.33
C LEU A 98 14.96 7.17 23.81
N GLY A 99 15.04 6.55 22.63
CA GLY A 99 16.27 5.94 22.09
C GLY A 99 16.62 6.29 20.64
N MET A 100 15.97 7.30 20.04
CA MET A 100 16.30 7.76 18.69
C MET A 100 17.27 8.95 18.78
N ASP A 101 18.56 8.69 18.58
CA ASP A 101 19.60 9.72 18.47
C ASP A 101 19.29 10.64 17.29
N ASN A 102 19.32 11.96 17.54
CA ASN A 102 19.38 13.03 16.54
C ASN A 102 20.80 13.12 15.96
#